data_AF-A0A849Q1B8-F1
#
_entry.id   AF-A0A849Q1B8-F1
#
_cell.length_a   1.000
_cell.length_b   1.000
_cell.length_c   1.000
_cell.angle_alpha   90.00
_cell.angle_beta   90.00
_cell.angle_gamma   90.00
#
_symmetry.space_group_name_H-M   'P 1'
#
loop_
_entity.id
_entity.type
_entity.pdbx_description
1 polymer ?
#
loop_
_entity_poly.entity_id
_entity_poly.type
_entity_poly.pdbx_seq_one_letter_code
_entity_poly.pdbx_strand_id
1 'polypeptide(L)' 'MVDGIMIIYRDEHGNNIMKITSNYVPKPDENITLNGKNFKVDSVKHIVNNYEDFEEIFLIVVREDKTVQL' A
#
# COMPACT_ATOMS: atom_id res chain seq x y z
N MET A 1 11.55 19.92 3.54
CA MET A 1 11.35 18.53 3.98
C MET A 1 10.33 17.96 2.99
N VAL A 2 10.51 16.75 2.48
CA VAL A 2 9.50 16.21 1.54
C VAL A 2 8.40 15.65 2.42
N ASP A 3 7.35 16.45 2.57
CA ASP A 3 6.13 16.05 3.22
C ASP A 3 5.57 14.84 2.45
N GLY A 4 5.48 13.70 3.13
CA GLY A 4 5.29 12.40 2.51
C GLY A 4 4.21 11.60 3.20
N ILE A 5 3.41 10.90 2.40
CA ILE A 5 2.48 9.86 2.79
C ILE A 5 3.26 8.55 2.90
N MET A 6 3.24 7.94 4.08
CA MET A 6 3.76 6.58 4.26
C MET A 6 2.67 5.56 3.96
N ILE A 7 2.97 4.60 3.10
CA ILE A 7 2.07 3.49 2.77
C ILE A 7 2.72 2.18 3.19
N ILE A 8 1.98 1.40 3.97
CA ILE A 8 2.33 0.05 4.36
C ILE A 8 1.40 -0.91 3.61
N TYR A 9 1.94 -1.61 2.62
CA TYR A 9 1.22 -2.71 1.96
C TYR A 9 1.38 -3.98 2.77
N ARG A 10 0.29 -4.68 3.08
CA ARG A 10 0.30 -5.97 3.77
C ARG A 10 -0.33 -7.04 2.89
N ASP A 11 0.40 -8.11 2.63
CA ASP A 11 -0.11 -9.25 1.86
C ASP A 11 -0.84 -10.31 2.73
N GLU A 12 -1.40 -11.32 2.08
CA GLU A 12 -2.10 -12.45 2.71
C GLU A 12 -1.22 -13.30 3.64
N HIS A 13 0.11 -13.21 3.49
CA HIS A 13 1.09 -13.92 4.30
C HIS A 13 1.59 -13.10 5.50
N GLY A 14 1.10 -11.86 5.66
CA GLY A 14 1.53 -10.94 6.71
C GLY A 14 2.86 -10.23 6.41
N ASN A 15 3.39 -10.37 5.19
CA ASN A 15 4.56 -9.60 4.77
C ASN A 15 4.16 -8.14 4.58
N ASN A 16 5.04 -7.23 5.01
CA ASN A 16 4.83 -5.79 4.86
C ASN A 16 5.82 -5.22 3.84
N ILE A 17 5.33 -4.43 2.90
CA ILE A 17 6.13 -3.63 1.96
C ILE A 17 5.84 -2.17 2.25
N MET A 18 6.87 -1.40 2.62
CA MET A 18 6.73 0.02 2.91
C MET A 18 7.11 0.85 1.68
N LYS A 19 6.33 1.90 1.40
CA LYS A 19 6.59 2.85 0.33
C LYS A 19 6.25 4.26 0.81
N ILE A 20 7.10 5.23 0.50
CA ILE A 20 6.86 6.65 0.74
C ILE A 20 6.51 7.29 -0.60
N THR A 21 5.45 8.09 -0.61
CA THR A 21 4.95 8.83 -1.79
C THR A 21 4.37 10.15 -1.32
N SER A 22 4.20 11.14 -2.18
CA SER A 22 3.66 12.46 -1.79
C SER A 22 2.33 12.80 -2.45
N ASN A 23 1.78 11.92 -3.30
CA ASN A 23 0.65 12.30 -4.15
C ASN A 23 -0.31 11.16 -4.54
N TYR A 24 -0.13 9.96 -4.00
CA TYR A 24 -0.90 8.81 -4.44
C TYR A 24 -1.16 7.81 -3.32
N VAL A 25 -2.44 7.58 -3.03
CA VAL A 25 -2.92 6.49 -2.18
C VAL A 25 -3.82 5.60 -3.03
N PRO A 26 -3.48 4.31 -3.23
CA PRO A 26 -4.34 3.36 -3.92
C PRO A 26 -5.74 3.28 -3.33
N LYS A 27 -6.72 2.97 -4.18
CA LYS A 27 -8.13 2.77 -3.79
C LYS A 27 -8.46 1.29 -3.64
N PRO A 28 -9.52 0.93 -2.89
CA PRO A 28 -10.07 -0.43 -2.92
C PRO A 28 -10.37 -0.89 -4.36
N ASP A 29 -10.14 -2.17 -4.63
CA ASP A 29 -10.25 -2.82 -5.94
C ASP A 29 -9.26 -2.35 -7.02
N GLU A 30 -8.35 -1.43 -6.72
CA GLU A 30 -7.30 -1.00 -7.64
C GLU A 30 -6.24 -2.10 -7.83
N ASN A 31 -5.72 -2.23 -9.04
CA ASN A 31 -4.59 -3.10 -9.34
C ASN A 31 -3.30 -2.30 -9.22
N ILE A 32 -2.35 -2.82 -8.46
CA ILE A 32 -1.04 -2.20 -8.22
C ILE A 32 0.07 -3.20 -8.47
N THR A 33 1.24 -2.69 -8.87
CA THR A 33 2.45 -3.52 -9.01
C THR A 33 3.42 -3.20 -7.88
N LEU A 34 3.79 -4.21 -7.09
CA LEU A 34 4.77 -4.12 -6.01
C LEU A 34 5.87 -5.15 -6.26
N ASN A 35 7.14 -4.73 -6.26
CA ASN A 35 8.30 -5.61 -6.50
C ASN A 35 8.17 -6.52 -7.75
N GLY A 36 7.59 -6.00 -8.83
CA GLY A 36 7.39 -6.75 -10.09
C GLY A 36 6.23 -7.76 -10.07
N LYS A 37 5.45 -7.82 -8.99
CA LYS A 37 4.26 -8.65 -8.85
C LYS A 37 3.00 -7.78 -8.86
N ASN A 38 1.91 -8.31 -9.41
CA ASN A 38 0.63 -7.62 -9.44
C ASN A 38 -0.21 -8.02 -8.23
N PHE A 39 -0.84 -7.03 -7.64
CA PHE A 39 -1.73 -7.19 -6.51
C PHE A 39 -3.01 -6.42 -6.74
N LYS A 40 -4.10 -6.95 -6.19
CA LYS A 40 -5.37 -6.24 -6.05
C LYS A 40 -5.48 -5.67 -4.63
N VAL A 41 -5.90 -4.42 -4.52
CA VAL A 41 -6.14 -3.78 -3.22
C VAL A 41 -7.47 -4.27 -2.64
N ASP A 42 -7.40 -4.94 -1.50
CA ASP A 42 -8.58 -5.43 -0.79
C ASP A 42 -9.19 -4.35 0.12
N SER A 43 -8.34 -3.60 0.82
CA SER A 43 -8.80 -2.52 1.70
C SER A 43 -7.73 -1.47 1.94
N VAL A 44 -8.18 -0.25 2.23
CA VAL A 44 -7.35 0.90 2.54
C VAL A 44 -7.80 1.46 3.88
N LYS A 45 -6.88 1.58 4.82
CA LYS A 45 -7.15 2.12 6.15
C LYS A 45 -6.20 3.27 6.44
N HIS A 46 -6.77 4.44 6.72
CA HIS A 46 -6.00 5.56 7.27
C HIS A 46 -5.64 5.24 8.74
N ILE A 47 -4.35 5.29 9.05
CA ILE A 47 -3.83 5.15 10.41
C ILE A 47 -3.58 6.56 10.95
N VAL A 48 -4.08 6.83 12.16
CA VAL A 48 -3.81 8.08 12.85
C VAL A 48 -2.30 8.24 12.99
N ASN A 49 -1.79 9.32 12.42
CA ASN A 49 -0.37 9.61 12.42
C ASN A 49 0.06 10.22 13.77
N ASN A 50 0.92 9.50 14.48
CA ASN A 50 1.58 9.98 15.70
C ASN A 50 3.10 10.18 15.49
N TYR A 51 3.56 10.13 14.24
CA TYR A 51 4.96 10.28 13.85
C TYR A 51 5.14 11.63 13.15
N GLU A 52 6.04 12.48 13.67
CA GLU A 52 6.29 13.82 13.12
C GLU A 52 6.95 13.81 11.72
N ASP A 53 7.44 12.64 11.28
CA ASP A 53 8.22 12.50 10.05
C ASP A 53 7.37 12.36 8.77
N PHE A 54 6.04 12.19 8.90
CA PHE A 54 5.12 11.98 7.78
C PHE A 54 3.87 12.85 7.94
N GLU A 55 3.16 13.15 6.84
CA GLU A 55 1.86 13.81 6.92
C GLU A 55 0.77 12.81 7.29
N GLU A 56 0.72 11.71 6.55
CA GLU A 56 -0.31 10.67 6.67
C GLU A 56 0.30 9.27 6.57
N ILE A 57 -0.37 8.29 7.18
CA ILE A 57 0.04 6.89 7.15
C ILE A 57 -1.15 6.01 6.74
N PHE A 58 -1.00 5.21 5.69
CA PHE A 58 -2.02 4.28 5.24
C PHE A 58 -1.56 2.83 5.34
N LEU A 59 -2.43 1.96 5.85
CA LEU A 59 -2.31 0.51 5.71
C LEU A 59 -3.18 0.05 4.55
N ILE A 60 -2.56 -0.61 3.59
CA ILE A 60 -3.22 -1.14 2.40
C ILE A 60 -3.08 -2.65 2.42
N VAL A 61 -4.21 -3.35 2.56
CA VAL A 61 -4.24 -4.81 2.47
C VAL A 61 -4.36 -5.18 1.00
N VAL A 62 -3.48 -6.06 0.55
CA VAL A 62 -3.36 -6.45 -0.85
C VAL A 62 -3.36 -7.96 -1.00
N ARG A 63 -3.88 -8.43 -2.13
CA ARG A 63 -3.88 -9.85 -2.51
C ARG A 63 -3.17 -10.01 -3.83
N GLU A 64 -2.25 -10.98 -3.93
CA GLU A 64 -1.56 -11.25 -5.19
C GLU A 64 -2.58 -11.65 -6.25
N ASP A 65 -2.54 -10.99 -7.40
CA ASP A 65 -3.41 -11.32 -8.52
C ASP A 65 -2.85 -12.54 -9.25
N LYS A 66 -3.45 -13.70 -8.95
CA LYS A 66 -3.07 -15.00 -9.54
C LYS A 66 -3.85 -15.29 -10.82
N THR A 67 -4.42 -14.29 -11.49
CA THR A 67 -5.00 -14.50 -12.83
C THR A 67 -3.93 -15.12 -13.73
N VAL A 68 -4.23 -16.35 -14.14
CA VAL A 68 -3.34 -17.40 -14.66
C VAL A 68 -2.35 -16.90 -15.72
N GLN A 69 -1.05 -17.11 -15.50
CA GLN A 69 -0.08 -17.27 -16.60
C GLN A 69 -0.41 -18.58 -17.30
N LEU A 70 -1.00 -18.50 -18.49
CA LEU A 70 -1.18 -19.62 -19.42
C LEU A 70 0.11 -19.92 -20.16
#